data_AF-X0T9V5-F1
#
_entry.id   AF-X0T9V5-F1
#
_cell.length_a   1.000
_cell.length_b   1.000
_cell.length_c   1.000
_cell.angle_alpha   90.00
_cell.angle_beta   90.00
_cell.angle_gamma   90.00
#
_symmetry.space_group_name_H-M   'P 1'
#
loop_
_entity.id
_entity.type
_entity.pdbx_description
1 polymer ?
#
loop_
_entity_poly.entity_id
_entity_poly.type
_entity_poly.pdbx_seq_one_letter_code
_entity_poly.pdbx_strand_id
1 'polypeptide(L)'
;GKIHSTQRFPLTKLFPGSLCITPDGKKLIECCFFNIENLEHQDTSFPSIKIPKKIQIKGLKINPINGQFFIDLFYEIDNVKECFPRDPPSWGQWEATGKVYGEIKMFKKKIKLNGWGIMEITHSI
;
A
#
# COMPACT_ATOMS: atom_id res chain seq x y z
N GLY A 1 7.76 -8.87 15.30
CA GLY A 1 6.42 -9.22 15.80
C GLY A 1 5.43 -9.06 14.67
N LYS A 2 4.55 -10.04 14.43
CA LYS A 2 3.48 -9.92 13.44
C LYS A 2 2.35 -9.09 14.05
N ILE A 3 2.05 -7.94 13.46
CA ILE A 3 0.89 -7.13 13.85
C ILE A 3 -0.32 -7.71 13.11
N HIS A 4 -1.16 -8.45 13.82
CA HIS A 4 -2.48 -8.83 13.33
C HIS A 4 -3.51 -7.87 13.92
N SER A 5 -4.19 -7.09 13.08
CA SER A 5 -5.42 -6.38 13.47
C SER A 5 -6.60 -7.34 13.32
N THR A 6 -7.24 -7.68 14.44
CA THR A 6 -8.48 -8.48 14.49
C THR A 6 -9.73 -7.67 14.10
N GLN A 7 -9.61 -6.34 13.99
CA GLN A 7 -10.68 -5.48 13.51
C GLN A 7 -10.54 -5.25 12.01
N ARG A 8 -11.55 -5.71 11.26
CA ARG A 8 -11.79 -5.33 9.87
C ARG A 8 -12.65 -4.06 9.89
N PHE A 9 -12.08 -2.94 9.47
CA PHE A 9 -12.84 -1.71 9.29
C PHE A 9 -13.54 -1.76 7.92
N PRO A 10 -14.83 -1.41 7.83
CA PRO A 10 -15.51 -1.38 6.55
C PRO A 10 -14.83 -0.35 5.65
N LEU A 11 -14.27 -0.82 4.53
CA LEU A 11 -13.84 0.05 3.43
C LEU A 11 -15.06 0.85 2.99
N THR A 12 -14.96 2.18 3.02
CA THR A 12 -16.03 3.04 2.51
C THR A 12 -16.19 2.75 1.01
N LYS A 13 -17.40 2.35 0.59
CA LYS A 13 -17.73 1.90 -0.79
C LYS A 13 -17.51 2.95 -1.89
N LEU A 14 -17.05 4.16 -1.55
CA LEU A 14 -17.04 5.31 -2.45
C LEU A 14 -15.68 5.57 -3.11
N PHE A 15 -14.57 5.22 -2.47
CA PHE A 15 -13.22 5.37 -3.04
C PHE A 15 -12.31 4.31 -2.43
N PRO A 16 -11.30 3.79 -3.15
CA PRO A 16 -10.32 2.94 -2.50
C PRO A 16 -9.65 3.76 -1.36
N GLY A 17 -9.69 3.26 -0.14
CA GLY A 17 -9.22 3.99 1.04
C GLY A 17 -7.97 3.32 1.59
N SER A 18 -6.88 4.07 1.75
CA SER A 18 -5.71 3.57 2.49
C SER A 18 -5.82 3.89 3.98
N LEU A 19 -5.52 2.88 4.80
CA LEU A 19 -5.66 2.86 6.25
C LEU A 19 -4.30 3.05 6.91
N CYS A 20 -4.09 4.13 7.67
CA CYS A 20 -2.93 4.28 8.54
C CYS A 20 -3.37 4.26 10.01
N ILE A 21 -2.78 3.35 10.81
CA ILE A 21 -3.01 3.27 12.26
C ILE A 21 -1.82 3.93 12.95
N THR A 22 -2.09 4.81 13.93
CA THR A 22 -1.01 5.38 14.76
C THR A 22 -0.25 4.28 15.52
N PRO A 23 1.03 4.47 15.88
CA PRO A 23 1.81 3.45 16.58
C PRO A 23 1.19 2.95 17.90
N ASP A 24 0.35 3.76 18.54
CA ASP A 24 -0.40 3.40 19.75
C ASP A 24 -1.68 2.59 19.49
N GLY A 25 -2.01 2.31 18.23
CA GLY A 25 -3.20 1.56 17.83
C GLY A 25 -4.51 2.33 17.94
N LYS A 26 -4.49 3.58 18.42
CA LYS A 26 -5.71 4.27 18.87
C LYS A 26 -6.39 5.13 17.80
N LYS A 27 -5.69 5.54 16.75
CA LYS A 27 -6.25 6.43 15.73
C LYS A 27 -6.21 5.80 14.36
N LEU A 28 -7.38 5.83 13.72
CA LEU A 28 -7.60 5.44 12.35
C LEU A 28 -7.51 6.66 11.45
N ILE A 29 -6.59 6.63 10.50
CA ILE A 29 -6.40 7.70 9.51
C ILE A 29 -6.73 7.13 8.13
N GLU A 30 -7.96 7.40 7.68
CA GLU A 30 -8.37 7.16 6.28
C GLU A 30 -7.90 8.33 5.39
N CYS A 31 -7.27 8.03 4.26
CA CYS A 31 -6.95 9.02 3.24
C CYS A 31 -8.07 9.10 2.21
N CYS A 32 -8.58 10.32 1.99
CA CYS A 32 -9.71 10.57 1.08
C CYS A 32 -9.28 10.50 -0.39
N PHE A 33 -8.01 10.81 -0.67
CA PHE A 33 -7.44 10.75 -2.00
C PHE A 33 -6.08 10.07 -1.93
N PHE A 34 -5.84 9.13 -2.82
CA PHE A 34 -4.52 8.54 -3.00
C PHE A 34 -4.29 8.26 -4.48
N ASN A 35 -3.04 8.39 -4.90
CA ASN A 35 -2.56 8.04 -6.23
C ASN A 35 -1.39 7.08 -6.08
N ILE A 36 -1.40 6.02 -6.89
CA ILE A 36 -0.30 5.07 -6.98
C ILE A 36 0.35 5.25 -8.34
N GLU A 37 1.65 5.56 -8.32
CA GLU A 37 2.47 5.73 -9.50
C GLU A 37 3.46 4.57 -9.60
N ASN A 38 3.37 3.77 -10.66
CA ASN A 38 4.30 2.67 -10.90
C ASN A 38 5.59 3.24 -11.50
N LEU A 39 6.70 3.10 -10.76
CA LEU A 39 7.99 3.66 -11.16
C LEU A 39 8.88 2.63 -11.85
N GLU A 40 8.86 1.39 -11.36
CA GLU A 40 9.63 0.28 -11.91
C GLU A 40 8.78 -0.98 -11.93
N HIS A 41 9.08 -1.90 -12.84
CA HIS A 41 8.40 -3.19 -12.98
C HIS A 41 9.40 -4.33 -12.97
N GLN A 42 8.91 -5.53 -12.66
CA GLN A 42 9.63 -6.78 -12.83
C GLN A 42 8.76 -7.81 -13.53
N ASP A 43 9.40 -8.75 -14.23
CA ASP A 43 8.73 -9.85 -14.90
C ASP A 43 8.24 -10.89 -13.89
N THR A 44 7.23 -11.66 -14.29
CA THR A 44 6.66 -12.76 -13.49
C THR A 44 6.85 -14.10 -14.20
N SER A 45 6.40 -15.21 -13.62
CA SER A 45 6.35 -16.49 -14.36
C SER A 45 5.43 -16.46 -15.58
N PHE A 46 4.51 -15.48 -15.67
CA PHE A 46 3.63 -15.26 -16.82
C PHE A 46 4.21 -14.16 -17.73
N PRO A 47 4.65 -14.48 -18.97
CA PRO A 47 5.34 -13.51 -19.84
C PRO A 47 4.51 -12.27 -20.20
N SER A 48 3.18 -12.37 -20.17
CA SER A 48 2.26 -11.27 -20.43
C SER A 48 2.04 -10.35 -19.23
N ILE A 49 2.51 -10.73 -18.04
CA ILE A 49 2.25 -10.02 -16.79
C ILE A 49 3.55 -9.47 -16.21
N LYS A 50 3.57 -8.15 -16.01
CA LYS A 50 4.60 -7.45 -15.26
C LYS A 50 3.97 -6.86 -14.01
N ILE A 51 4.65 -7.00 -12.88
CA ILE A 51 4.21 -6.41 -11.62
C ILE A 51 5.11 -5.24 -11.23
N PRO A 52 4.60 -4.22 -10.52
CA PRO A 52 5.41 -3.09 -10.10
C PRO A 52 6.47 -3.55 -9.09
N LYS A 53 7.75 -3.28 -9.35
CA LYS A 53 8.87 -3.48 -8.42
C LYS A 53 9.01 -2.31 -7.46
N LYS A 54 8.67 -1.11 -7.91
CA LYS A 54 8.71 0.12 -7.12
C LYS A 54 7.51 0.98 -7.45
N ILE A 55 6.81 1.43 -6.41
CA ILE A 55 5.70 2.38 -6.54
C ILE A 55 5.90 3.59 -5.64
N GLN A 56 5.29 4.71 -6.04
CA GLN A 56 5.08 5.86 -5.18
C GLN A 56 3.59 6.02 -4.87
N ILE A 57 3.26 6.13 -3.59
CA ILE A 57 1.92 6.35 -3.08
C ILE A 57 1.85 7.79 -2.55
N LYS A 58 1.09 8.63 -3.26
CA LYS A 58 0.81 10.01 -2.87
C LYS A 58 -0.60 10.06 -2.29
N GLY A 59 -0.74 10.48 -1.04
CA GLY A 59 -2.03 10.57 -0.35
C GLY A 59 -2.33 11.98 0.14
N LEU A 60 -3.61 12.35 0.16
CA LEU A 60 -4.10 13.56 0.80
C LEU A 60 -5.24 13.20 1.76
N LYS A 61 -5.09 13.62 3.01
CA LYS A 61 -6.19 13.64 3.97
C LYS A 61 -6.52 15.07 4.33
N ILE A 62 -7.80 15.40 4.23
CA ILE A 62 -8.34 16.68 4.67
C ILE A 62 -9.03 16.44 6.00
N ASN A 63 -8.53 17.07 7.07
CA ASN A 63 -9.19 17.08 8.38
C ASN A 63 -9.66 18.52 8.67
N PRO A 64 -10.97 18.75 8.87
CA PRO A 64 -11.49 20.09 9.14
C PRO A 64 -10.98 20.71 10.46
N ILE A 65 -10.52 19.88 11.41
CA ILE A 65 -10.02 20.31 12.72
C ILE A 65 -8.48 20.39 12.73
N ASN A 66 -7.81 19.40 12.15
CA ASN A 66 -6.35 19.25 12.22
C ASN A 66 -5.61 19.68 10.94
N GLY A 67 -6.34 20.18 9.93
CA GLY A 67 -5.80 20.63 8.65
C GLY A 67 -5.52 19.50 7.66
N GLN A 68 -4.63 19.79 6.70
CA GLN A 68 -4.29 18.87 5.61
C GLN A 68 -3.02 18.07 5.92
N PHE A 69 -3.05 16.78 5.57
CA PHE A 69 -1.95 15.85 5.69
C PHE A 69 -1.61 15.34 4.29
N PHE A 70 -0.35 15.46 3.90
CA PHE A 70 0.16 14.89 2.67
C PHE A 70 1.01 13.68 3.00
N ILE A 71 0.75 12.58 2.30
CA ILE A 71 1.51 11.34 2.39
C ILE A 71 2.29 11.21 1.10
N ASP A 72 3.59 10.96 1.21
CA ASP A 72 4.44 10.63 0.08
C ASP A 72 5.30 9.43 0.49
N LEU A 73 4.93 8.25 -0.01
CA LEU A 73 5.52 6.98 0.34
C LEU A 73 6.05 6.28 -0.90
N PHE A 74 7.15 5.59 -0.74
CA PHE A 74 7.68 4.63 -1.69
C PHE A 74 7.54 3.24 -1.10
N TYR A 75 7.18 2.29 -1.96
CA TYR A 75 7.24 0.87 -1.67
C TYR A 75 8.20 0.24 -2.69
N GLU A 76 9.27 -0.38 -2.20
CA GLU A 76 10.22 -1.14 -3.01
C GLU A 76 10.10 -2.63 -2.65
N ILE A 77 9.75 -3.44 -3.64
CA ILE A 77 9.68 -4.90 -3.51
C ILE A 77 11.07 -5.47 -3.29
N ASP A 78 11.20 -6.32 -2.27
CA ASP A 78 12.41 -7.10 -1.98
C ASP A 78 12.23 -8.56 -2.42
N ASN A 79 11.10 -9.16 -2.03
CA ASN A 79 10.78 -10.54 -2.36
C ASN A 79 9.31 -10.67 -2.81
N VAL A 80 9.05 -11.56 -3.77
CA VAL A 80 7.72 -11.85 -4.29
C VAL A 80 7.47 -13.34 -4.25
N LYS A 81 6.31 -13.71 -3.72
CA LYS A 81 5.77 -15.05 -3.80
C LYS A 81 4.58 -15.04 -4.77
N GLU A 82 4.65 -15.93 -5.74
CA GLU A 82 3.55 -16.13 -6.69
C GLU A 82 2.63 -17.26 -6.19
N CYS A 83 1.33 -17.01 -6.20
CA CYS A 83 0.30 -17.91 -5.72
C CYS A 83 -0.74 -18.15 -6.84
N PHE A 84 -0.83 -19.39 -7.31
CA PHE A 84 -1.74 -19.81 -8.38
C PHE A 84 -2.71 -20.87 -7.84
N PRO A 85 -3.98 -20.52 -7.55
CA PRO A 85 -4.89 -21.40 -6.84
C PRO A 85 -5.53 -22.50 -7.71
N ARG A 86 -5.31 -22.50 -9.03
CA ARG A 86 -5.90 -23.46 -9.99
C ARG A 86 -4.91 -23.83 -11.10
N ASP A 87 -5.10 -25.00 -11.70
CA ASP A 87 -4.39 -25.47 -12.90
C ASP A 87 -5.40 -25.90 -13.99
N PRO A 88 -5.47 -25.22 -15.15
CA PRO A 88 -4.71 -24.02 -15.49
C PRO A 88 -5.18 -22.81 -14.66
N PRO A 89 -4.28 -21.85 -14.37
CA PRO A 89 -4.63 -20.67 -13.61
C PRO A 89 -5.45 -19.69 -14.46
N SER A 90 -6.58 -19.21 -13.94
CA SER A 90 -7.39 -18.15 -14.55
C SER A 90 -7.15 -16.77 -13.92
N TRP A 91 -6.38 -16.73 -12.84
CA TRP A 91 -5.91 -15.52 -12.16
C TRP A 91 -4.70 -15.87 -11.30
N GLY A 92 -3.84 -14.88 -11.06
CA GLY A 92 -2.65 -14.98 -10.23
C GLY A 92 -2.64 -13.96 -9.11
N GLN A 93 -1.95 -14.30 -8.02
CA GLN A 93 -1.70 -13.43 -6.89
C GLN A 93 -0.20 -13.34 -6.63
N TRP A 94 0.30 -12.13 -6.46
CA TRP A 94 1.68 -11.85 -6.10
C TRP A 94 1.69 -11.19 -4.72
N GLU A 95 2.14 -11.95 -3.73
CA GLU A 95 2.40 -11.45 -2.38
C GLU A 95 3.83 -10.93 -2.33
N ALA A 96 3.98 -9.61 -2.30
CA ALA A 96 5.26 -8.94 -2.23
C ALA A 96 5.53 -8.46 -0.80
N THR A 97 6.73 -8.73 -0.31
CA THR A 97 7.28 -8.09 0.89
C THR A 97 8.31 -7.07 0.46
N GLY A 98 8.31 -5.91 1.10
CA GLY A 98 9.12 -4.80 0.64
C GLY A 98 9.28 -3.70 1.67
N LYS A 99 10.24 -2.83 1.37
CA LYS A 99 10.55 -1.68 2.19
C LYS A 99 9.56 -0.56 1.89
N VAL A 100 9.02 0.03 2.95
CA VAL A 100 8.14 1.20 2.87
C VAL A 100 8.86 2.37 3.50
N TYR A 101 9.04 3.45 2.75
CA TYR A 101 9.73 4.62 3.26
C TYR A 101 9.20 5.90 2.62
N GLY A 102 9.40 7.04 3.27
CA GLY A 102 8.91 8.32 2.78
C GLY A 102 8.58 9.26 3.92
N GLU A 103 7.54 10.07 3.76
CA GLU A 103 7.16 11.04 4.77
C GLU A 103 5.67 11.37 4.80
N ILE A 104 5.20 11.75 5.99
CA ILE A 104 3.94 12.45 6.19
C ILE A 104 4.27 13.92 6.48
N LYS A 105 3.67 14.82 5.72
CA LYS A 105 3.78 16.27 5.88
C LYS A 105 2.47 16.83 6.45
N MET A 106 2.60 17.68 7.46
CA MET A 106 1.51 18.41 8.09
C MET A 106 1.97 19.83 8.42
N PHE A 107 1.54 20.84 7.65
CA PHE A 107 2.03 22.21 7.81
C PHE A 107 3.58 22.26 7.91
N LYS A 108 4.13 22.78 9.01
CA LYS A 108 5.57 22.89 9.28
C LYS A 108 6.20 21.61 9.86
N LYS A 109 5.42 20.55 10.06
CA LYS A 109 5.89 19.27 10.62
C LYS A 109 6.07 18.24 9.49
N LYS A 110 7.15 17.46 9.61
CA LYS A 110 7.44 16.31 8.75
C LYS A 110 7.74 15.11 9.62
N ILE A 111 7.15 13.97 9.29
CA ILE A 111 7.39 12.69 9.95
C ILE A 111 7.97 11.76 8.91
N LYS A 112 9.21 11.32 9.10
CA LYS A 112 9.83 10.31 8.24
C LYS A 112 9.26 8.94 8.59
N LEU A 113 8.95 8.17 7.55
CA LEU A 113 8.53 6.78 7.66
C LEU A 113 9.61 5.90 7.04
N ASN A 114 9.94 4.81 7.72
CA ASN A 114 10.86 3.79 7.24
C ASN A 114 10.51 2.48 7.95
N GLY A 115 10.16 1.47 7.18
CA GLY A 115 9.72 0.18 7.70
C GLY A 115 9.53 -0.83 6.58
N TRP A 116 8.71 -1.84 6.89
CA TRP A 116 8.42 -2.95 5.99
C TRP A 116 6.90 -3.13 5.87
N GLY A 117 6.46 -3.55 4.70
CA GLY A 117 5.05 -3.78 4.40
C GLY A 117 4.86 -4.96 3.46
N ILE A 118 3.60 -5.38 3.34
CA ILE A 118 3.17 -6.40 2.39
C ILE A 118 2.27 -5.72 1.36
N MET A 119 2.51 -6.02 0.09
CA MET A 119 1.64 -5.65 -1.02
C MET A 119 1.10 -6.92 -1.65
N GLU A 120 -0.19 -6.93 -1.92
CA GLU A 120 -0.84 -8.00 -2.68
C GLU A 120 -1.26 -7.43 -4.02
N ILE A 121 -0.90 -8.13 -5.09
CA ILE A 121 -1.30 -7.79 -6.46
C ILE A 121 -2.07 -8.98 -7.01
N THR A 122 -3.26 -8.74 -7.54
CA THR A 122 -4.12 -9.78 -8.13
C THR A 122 -4.43 -9.40 -9.56
N HIS A 123 -4.22 -10.32 -10.50
CA HIS A 123 -4.43 -10.08 -11.93
C HIS A 123 -5.04 -11.33 -12.60
N SER A 124 -5.94 -11.13 -13.57
CA SER A 124 -6.46 -12.21 -14.41
C SER A 124 -5.37 -12.71 -15.36
N ILE A 125 -5.31 -14.03 -15.58
CA ILE A 125 -4.36 -14.65 -16.51
C ILE A 125 -5.11 -15.05 -17.78
#